data_AF-A0A0U2GVN6-F1
#
_entry.id   AF-A0A0U2GVN6-F1
#
_cell.length_a   1.000
_cell.length_b   1.000
_cell.length_c   1.000
_cell.angle_alpha   90.00
_cell.angle_beta   90.00
_cell.angle_gamma   90.00
#
_symmetry.space_group_name_H-M   'P 1'
#
loop_
_entity.id
_entity.type
_entity.pdbx_description
1 polymer ?
#
loop_
_entity_poly.entity_id
_entity_poly.type
_entity_poly.pdbx_seq_one_letter_code
_entity_poly.pdbx_strand_id
1 'polypeptide(L)'
;DKDEKNTAKSKIDDLPFYCIGFKSSAPEYTLRTRIWASLRFQTLYRTISGFMNYSRAIKLLYRVENPEVVQMFGGNTDKLERELERMARRKFKIVVSMQRFSKFKKEEMENAEFLLRAYPDLQIAYLDEEPPVAEGEEPRLYSVLIDGHSEVMENGMRRPKFRVQLS
;
A
#
# COMPACT_ATOMS: atom_id res chain seq x y z
N ASP A 1 38.65 -16.86 -0.46
CA ASP A 1 37.79 -18.01 -0.87
C ASP A 1 36.28 -17.76 -0.86
N LYS A 2 35.60 -17.57 0.29
CA LYS A 2 34.13 -17.35 0.30
C LYS A 2 33.72 -16.00 -0.31
N ASP A 3 34.47 -14.94 -0.03
CA ASP A 3 34.18 -13.59 -0.55
C ASP A 3 34.43 -13.47 -2.06
N GLU A 4 35.49 -14.09 -2.57
CA GLU A 4 35.78 -14.12 -4.01
C GLU A 4 34.71 -14.88 -4.79
N LYS A 5 34.20 -16.00 -4.24
CA LYS A 5 33.08 -16.74 -4.85
C LYS A 5 31.78 -15.94 -4.85
N ASN A 6 31.50 -15.15 -3.82
CA ASN A 6 30.34 -14.25 -3.77
C ASN A 6 30.47 -13.09 -4.77
N THR A 7 31.68 -12.53 -4.91
CA THR A 7 31.97 -11.43 -5.86
C THR A 7 31.91 -11.91 -7.32
N ALA A 8 32.30 -13.15 -7.59
CA ALA A 8 32.16 -13.75 -8.92
C ALA A 8 30.68 -14.02 -9.25
N LYS A 9 29.88 -14.49 -8.29
CA LYS A 9 28.43 -14.70 -8.46
C LYS A 9 27.70 -13.39 -8.78
N SER A 10 27.96 -12.32 -8.04
CA SER A 10 27.30 -11.02 -8.31
C SER A 10 27.61 -10.48 -9.70
N LYS A 11 28.86 -10.63 -10.17
CA LYS A 11 29.25 -10.24 -11.54
C LYS A 11 28.56 -11.07 -12.62
N ILE A 12 28.30 -12.36 -12.36
CA ILE A 12 27.55 -13.23 -13.28
C ILE A 12 26.07 -12.84 -13.29
N ASP A 13 25.47 -12.56 -12.12
CA ASP A 13 24.08 -12.12 -12.01
C ASP A 13 23.85 -10.74 -12.66
N ASP A 14 24.85 -9.86 -12.65
CA ASP A 14 24.82 -8.53 -13.28
C ASP A 14 25.00 -8.56 -14.81
N LEU A 15 25.58 -9.63 -15.37
CA LEU A 15 25.94 -9.71 -16.80
C LEU A 15 24.74 -9.56 -17.75
N PRO A 16 23.57 -10.18 -17.50
CA PRO A 16 22.37 -9.98 -18.32
C PRO A 16 21.79 -8.57 -18.21
N PHE A 17 21.93 -7.91 -17.05
CA PHE A 17 21.45 -6.54 -16.84
C PHE A 17 22.24 -5.55 -17.68
N TYR A 18 23.56 -5.73 -17.78
CA TYR A 18 24.42 -4.86 -18.58
C TYR A 18 24.04 -4.87 -20.07
N CYS A 19 23.70 -6.05 -20.63
CA CYS A 19 23.28 -6.21 -22.02
C CYS A 19 21.92 -5.53 -22.33
N ILE A 20 21.09 -5.28 -21.32
CA ILE A 20 19.77 -4.64 -21.45
C ILE A 20 19.84 -3.14 -21.05
N GLY A 21 21.00 -2.66 -20.59
CA GLY A 21 21.21 -1.26 -20.18
C GLY A 21 20.94 -0.96 -18.71
N PHE A 22 20.80 -1.99 -17.86
CA PHE A 22 20.72 -1.87 -16.41
C PHE A 22 22.11 -2.02 -15.77
N LYS A 23 22.43 -1.17 -14.79
CA LYS A 23 23.78 -1.10 -14.19
C LYS A 23 24.04 -2.09 -13.05
N SER A 24 23.00 -2.68 -12.46
CA SER A 24 23.13 -3.59 -11.31
C SER A 24 21.85 -4.40 -11.07
N SER A 25 22.01 -5.63 -10.57
CA SER A 25 20.97 -6.54 -10.10
C SER A 25 20.46 -6.23 -8.68
N ALA A 26 20.94 -5.16 -8.04
CA ALA A 26 20.57 -4.86 -6.66
C ALA A 26 19.04 -4.81 -6.48
N PRO A 27 18.49 -5.37 -5.38
CA PRO A 27 17.05 -5.48 -5.17
C PRO A 27 16.29 -4.15 -5.28
N GLU A 28 16.95 -3.04 -4.90
CA GLU A 28 16.41 -1.67 -5.01
C GLU A 28 16.14 -1.25 -6.46
N TYR A 29 17.03 -1.56 -7.39
CA TYR A 29 16.85 -1.24 -8.81
C TYR A 29 15.74 -2.08 -9.44
N THR A 30 15.65 -3.35 -9.05
CA THR A 30 14.56 -4.23 -9.45
C THR A 30 13.22 -3.70 -8.93
N LEU A 31 13.14 -3.30 -7.66
CA LEU A 31 11.94 -2.71 -7.07
C LEU A 31 11.55 -1.40 -7.75
N ARG A 32 12.51 -0.50 -8.01
CA ARG A 32 12.27 0.75 -8.72
C ARG A 32 11.71 0.50 -10.12
N THR A 33 12.26 -0.48 -10.84
CA THR A 33 11.78 -0.86 -12.16
C THR A 33 10.36 -1.45 -12.10
N ARG A 34 10.05 -2.28 -11.09
CA ARG A 34 8.69 -2.79 -10.86
C ARG A 34 7.70 -1.66 -10.62
N ILE A 35 8.00 -0.69 -9.77
CA ILE A 35 7.15 0.48 -9.52
C ILE A 35 6.95 1.30 -10.81
N TRP A 36 8.04 1.54 -11.54
CA TRP A 36 8.00 2.25 -12.83
C TRP A 36 7.10 1.56 -13.86
N ALA A 37 7.13 0.23 -13.90
CA ALA A 37 6.28 -0.59 -14.75
C ALA A 37 4.82 -0.56 -14.27
N SER A 38 4.55 -0.74 -12.97
CA SER A 38 3.21 -0.66 -12.39
C SER A 38 2.55 0.70 -12.65
N LEU A 39 3.29 1.81 -12.54
CA LEU A 39 2.77 3.15 -12.86
C LEU A 39 2.31 3.30 -14.32
N ARG A 40 2.86 2.50 -15.25
CA ARG A 40 2.52 2.55 -16.68
C ARG A 40 1.44 1.55 -17.07
N PHE A 41 1.54 0.33 -16.55
CA PHE A 41 0.78 -0.81 -17.05
C PHE A 41 -0.24 -1.36 -16.05
N GLN A 42 -0.16 -1.00 -14.77
CA GLN A 42 -1.13 -1.43 -13.76
C GLN A 42 -2.09 -0.28 -13.43
N THR A 43 -3.27 -0.30 -14.04
CA THR A 43 -4.28 0.77 -13.90
C THR A 43 -4.63 1.06 -12.44
N LEU A 44 -4.79 0.02 -11.61
CA LEU A 44 -5.13 0.19 -10.20
C LEU A 44 -4.07 1.00 -9.44
N TYR A 45 -2.80 0.60 -9.57
CA TYR A 45 -1.69 1.27 -8.90
C TYR A 45 -1.49 2.71 -9.41
N ARG A 46 -1.59 2.92 -10.73
CA ARG A 46 -1.53 4.26 -11.34
C ARG A 46 -2.63 5.18 -10.81
N THR A 47 -3.85 4.65 -10.71
CA THR A 47 -5.01 5.41 -10.24
C THR A 47 -4.85 5.79 -8.79
N ILE A 48 -4.60 4.80 -7.91
CA ILE A 48 -4.42 5.05 -6.48
C ILE A 48 -3.27 6.02 -6.24
N SER A 49 -2.11 5.81 -6.87
CA SER A 49 -0.96 6.71 -6.70
C SER A 49 -1.25 8.14 -7.16
N GLY A 50 -2.02 8.31 -8.24
CA GLY A 50 -2.47 9.63 -8.70
C GLY A 50 -3.40 10.31 -7.69
N PHE A 51 -4.46 9.61 -7.27
CA PHE A 51 -5.44 10.15 -6.33
C PHE A 51 -4.86 10.43 -4.95
N MET A 52 -3.87 9.65 -4.48
CA MET A 52 -3.26 9.89 -3.17
C MET A 52 -2.49 11.21 -3.09
N ASN A 53 -2.18 11.85 -4.23
CA ASN A 53 -1.62 13.21 -4.23
C ASN A 53 -2.61 14.27 -3.72
N TYR A 54 -3.93 14.02 -3.77
CA TYR A 54 -4.92 14.94 -3.19
C TYR A 54 -4.69 15.13 -1.69
N SER A 55 -4.35 14.07 -0.95
CA SER A 55 -4.00 14.18 0.48
C SER A 55 -2.85 15.16 0.70
N ARG A 56 -1.79 15.08 -0.11
CA ARG A 56 -0.63 15.99 -0.04
C ARG A 56 -1.01 17.43 -0.41
N ALA A 57 -1.81 17.61 -1.47
CA ALA A 57 -2.27 18.92 -1.91
C ALA A 57 -3.11 19.61 -0.83
N ILE A 58 -4.01 18.86 -0.17
CA ILE A 58 -4.85 19.38 0.92
C ILE A 58 -4.01 19.78 2.13
N LYS A 59 -2.99 18.97 2.51
CA LYS A 59 -2.04 19.33 3.58
C LYS A 59 -1.31 20.65 3.26
N LEU A 60 -0.84 20.80 2.02
CA LEU A 60 -0.14 22.00 1.57
C LEU A 60 -1.07 23.23 1.59
N LEU A 61 -2.28 23.10 1.04
CA LEU A 61 -3.27 24.17 1.03
C LEU A 61 -3.59 24.65 2.45
N TYR A 62 -3.83 23.71 3.37
CA TYR A 62 -4.12 24.05 4.77
C TYR A 62 -3.00 24.83 5.44
N ARG A 63 -1.75 24.41 5.17
CA ARG A 63 -0.56 25.08 5.68
C ARG A 63 -0.43 26.51 5.14
N VAL A 64 -0.80 26.74 3.89
CA VAL A 64 -0.73 28.06 3.25
C VAL A 64 -1.87 28.97 3.74
N GLU A 65 -3.07 28.43 3.91
CA GLU A 65 -4.25 29.19 4.35
C GLU A 65 -4.23 29.56 5.84
N ASN A 66 -3.47 28.82 6.66
CA ASN A 66 -3.46 28.98 8.13
C ASN A 66 -2.01 29.16 8.65
N PRO A 67 -1.33 30.27 8.33
CA PRO A 67 0.06 30.51 8.74
C PRO A 67 0.24 30.50 10.26
N GLU A 68 -0.76 30.92 11.02
CA GLU A 68 -0.79 30.90 12.49
C GLU A 68 -0.71 29.48 13.05
N VAL A 69 -1.28 28.48 12.37
CA VAL A 69 -1.16 27.06 12.78
C VAL A 69 0.31 26.64 12.72
N VAL A 70 1.04 27.04 11.67
CA VAL A 70 2.48 26.75 11.55
C VAL A 70 3.28 27.45 12.65
N GLN A 71 2.93 28.69 12.97
CA GLN A 71 3.59 29.47 14.03
C GLN A 71 3.32 28.90 15.43
N MET A 72 2.08 28.48 15.70
CA MET A 72 1.68 27.88 16.99
C MET A 72 2.48 26.62 17.34
N PHE A 73 2.87 25.83 16.34
CA PHE A 73 3.68 24.63 16.58
C PHE A 73 5.19 24.93 16.75
N GLY A 74 5.65 26.17 16.57
CA GLY A 74 6.96 26.64 17.05
C GLY A 74 8.17 25.81 16.62
N GLY A 75 8.13 25.18 15.44
CA GLY A 75 9.18 24.28 14.94
C GLY A 75 9.02 22.80 15.31
N ASN A 76 7.98 22.41 16.06
CA ASN A 76 7.61 21.01 16.28
C ASN A 76 6.93 20.42 15.04
N THR A 77 7.76 19.98 14.09
CA THR A 77 7.34 19.45 12.79
C THR A 77 6.42 18.24 12.91
N ASP A 78 6.64 17.38 13.90
CA ASP A 78 5.87 16.14 14.07
C ASP A 78 4.43 16.40 14.54
N LYS A 79 4.25 17.37 15.44
CA LYS A 79 2.90 17.79 15.86
C LYS A 79 2.17 18.50 14.72
N LEU A 80 2.87 19.34 13.96
CA LEU A 80 2.31 20.00 12.79
C LEU A 80 1.86 18.96 11.74
N GLU A 81 2.71 18.01 11.37
CA GLU A 81 2.39 16.99 10.37
C GLU A 81 1.17 16.15 10.78
N ARG A 82 1.07 15.78 12.06
CA ARG A 82 -0.11 15.07 12.58
C ARG A 82 -1.39 15.91 12.48
N GLU A 83 -1.33 17.22 12.70
CA GLU A 83 -2.49 18.10 12.54
C GLU A 83 -2.89 18.25 11.05
N LEU A 84 -1.91 18.46 10.17
CA LEU A 84 -2.15 18.51 8.73
C LEU A 84 -2.76 17.20 8.21
N GLU A 85 -2.24 16.06 8.68
CA GLU A 85 -2.75 14.73 8.33
C GLU A 85 -4.15 14.47 8.87
N ARG A 86 -4.45 14.88 10.11
CA ARG A 86 -5.81 14.84 10.66
C ARG A 86 -6.77 15.69 9.83
N MET A 87 -6.35 16.85 9.34
CA MET A 87 -7.18 17.68 8.47
C MET A 87 -7.40 16.98 7.11
N ALA A 88 -6.34 16.55 6.45
CA ALA A 88 -6.42 15.89 5.14
C ALA A 88 -7.32 14.64 5.17
N ARG A 89 -7.19 13.78 6.19
CA ARG A 89 -8.01 12.58 6.38
C ARG A 89 -9.50 12.86 6.59
N ARG A 90 -9.87 14.06 7.07
CA ARG A 90 -11.28 14.48 7.19
C ARG A 90 -11.87 14.87 5.84
N LYS A 91 -11.05 15.40 4.93
CA LYS A 91 -11.49 15.95 3.64
C LYS A 91 -11.37 14.96 2.49
N PHE A 92 -10.44 14.02 2.59
CA PHE A 92 -10.17 13.07 1.52
C PHE A 92 -10.03 11.65 2.07
N LYS A 93 -10.85 10.75 1.53
CA LYS A 93 -10.76 9.30 1.73
C LYS A 93 -10.99 8.62 0.39
N ILE A 94 -10.19 7.60 0.12
CA ILE A 94 -10.35 6.76 -1.06
C ILE A 94 -10.60 5.33 -0.59
N VAL A 95 -11.68 4.74 -1.10
CA VAL A 95 -12.03 3.35 -0.87
C VAL A 95 -11.94 2.62 -2.20
N VAL A 96 -11.21 1.51 -2.20
CA VAL A 96 -11.03 0.68 -3.38
C VAL A 96 -11.62 -0.69 -3.11
N SER A 97 -12.50 -1.11 -4.02
CA SER A 97 -13.06 -2.46 -4.00
C SER A 97 -12.09 -3.44 -4.65
N MET A 98 -11.45 -4.31 -3.87
CA MET A 98 -10.62 -5.42 -4.32
C MET A 98 -11.30 -6.75 -3.99
N GLN A 99 -12.33 -7.10 -4.76
CA GLN A 99 -13.25 -8.21 -4.43
C GLN A 99 -12.55 -9.54 -4.15
N ARG A 100 -11.49 -9.86 -4.90
CA ARG A 100 -10.72 -11.12 -4.77
C ARG A 100 -9.61 -11.09 -3.72
N PHE A 101 -9.49 -10.03 -2.92
CA PHE A 101 -8.37 -9.85 -1.98
C PHE A 101 -8.17 -11.04 -1.03
N SER A 102 -9.25 -11.64 -0.52
CA SER A 102 -9.21 -12.83 0.35
C SER A 102 -8.57 -14.06 -0.33
N LYS A 103 -8.58 -14.10 -1.66
CA LYS A 103 -8.10 -15.21 -2.50
C LYS A 103 -6.79 -14.88 -3.23
N PHE A 104 -6.09 -13.83 -2.80
CA PHE A 104 -4.81 -13.43 -3.39
C PHE A 104 -3.71 -14.45 -3.11
N LYS A 105 -2.87 -14.69 -4.12
CA LYS A 105 -1.62 -15.43 -3.95
C LYS A 105 -0.64 -14.63 -3.10
N LYS A 106 0.39 -15.31 -2.59
CA LYS A 106 1.44 -14.68 -1.78
C LYS A 106 2.02 -13.40 -2.41
N GLU A 107 2.37 -13.45 -3.70
CA GLU A 107 2.92 -12.29 -4.42
C GLU A 107 1.91 -11.13 -4.53
N GLU A 108 0.64 -11.44 -4.76
CA GLU A 108 -0.44 -10.44 -4.84
C GLU A 108 -0.66 -9.78 -3.48
N MET A 109 -0.60 -10.57 -2.41
CA MET A 109 -0.70 -10.08 -1.03
C MET A 109 0.48 -9.17 -0.67
N GLU A 110 1.71 -9.55 -1.03
CA GLU A 110 2.90 -8.71 -0.84
C GLU A 110 2.80 -7.40 -1.63
N ASN A 111 2.27 -7.44 -2.86
CA ASN A 111 2.04 -6.24 -3.67
C ASN A 111 0.97 -5.32 -3.06
N ALA A 112 -0.13 -5.89 -2.53
CA ALA A 112 -1.16 -5.11 -1.87
C ALA A 112 -0.67 -4.50 -0.55
N GLU A 113 0.14 -5.23 0.20
CA GLU A 113 0.78 -4.74 1.42
C GLU A 113 1.78 -3.61 1.12
N PHE A 114 2.55 -3.72 0.02
CA PHE A 114 3.40 -2.63 -0.44
C PHE A 114 2.60 -1.35 -0.71
N LEU A 115 1.42 -1.49 -1.32
CA LEU A 115 0.51 -0.37 -1.58
C LEU A 115 -0.03 0.25 -0.29
N LEU A 116 -0.46 -0.56 0.68
CA LEU A 116 -0.98 -0.09 1.97
C LEU A 116 0.11 0.57 2.83
N ARG A 117 1.37 0.12 2.73
CA ARG A 117 2.51 0.79 3.38
C ARG A 117 2.81 2.15 2.76
N ALA A 118 2.74 2.26 1.43
CA ALA A 118 2.94 3.52 0.73
C ALA A 118 1.79 4.52 0.99
N TYR A 119 0.57 4.01 1.15
CA TYR A 119 -0.64 4.80 1.34
C TYR A 119 -1.49 4.25 2.50
N PRO A 120 -1.12 4.54 3.76
CA PRO A 120 -1.79 3.96 4.94
C PRO A 120 -3.28 4.30 5.08
N ASP A 121 -3.68 5.45 4.52
CA ASP A 121 -5.07 5.94 4.54
C ASP A 121 -5.95 5.36 3.42
N LEU A 122 -5.37 4.58 2.51
CA LEU A 122 -6.13 3.84 1.50
C LEU A 122 -6.98 2.78 2.20
N GLN A 123 -8.28 2.80 1.93
CA GLN A 123 -9.18 1.77 2.42
C GLN A 123 -9.43 0.74 1.32
N ILE A 124 -9.31 -0.54 1.67
CA ILE A 124 -9.59 -1.65 0.77
C ILE A 124 -10.84 -2.36 1.28
N ALA A 125 -11.87 -2.41 0.43
CA ALA A 125 -13.06 -3.19 0.64
C ALA A 125 -12.97 -4.50 -0.18
N TYR A 126 -13.28 -5.64 0.43
CA TYR A 126 -13.24 -6.94 -0.26
C TYR A 126 -14.33 -7.90 0.23
N LEU A 127 -14.51 -9.00 -0.50
CA LEU A 127 -15.41 -10.08 -0.11
C LEU A 127 -14.64 -11.16 0.66
N ASP A 128 -15.12 -11.44 1.84
CA ASP A 128 -14.71 -12.58 2.66
C ASP A 128 -15.82 -13.63 2.62
N GLU A 129 -15.44 -14.90 2.61
CA GLU A 129 -16.38 -16.02 2.47
C GLU A 129 -16.15 -16.98 3.63
N GLU A 130 -17.19 -17.23 4.42
CA GLU A 130 -17.17 -18.32 5.40
C GLU A 130 -17.83 -19.56 4.80
N PRO A 131 -17.24 -20.75 5.03
CA PRO A 131 -17.86 -21.99 4.63
C PRO A 131 -19.24 -22.15 5.29
N PRO A 132 -20.19 -22.79 4.60
CA PRO A 132 -21.53 -23.01 5.14
C PRO A 132 -21.49 -23.84 6.43
N VAL A 133 -22.40 -23.54 7.36
CA VAL A 133 -22.47 -24.19 8.68
C VAL A 133 -23.16 -25.55 8.58
N ALA A 134 -24.12 -25.70 7.65
CA ALA A 134 -24.78 -26.95 7.35
C ALA A 134 -24.47 -27.43 5.92
N GLU A 135 -24.49 -28.75 5.73
CA GLU A 135 -24.25 -29.39 4.43
C GLU A 135 -25.40 -29.05 3.47
N GLY A 136 -25.09 -28.30 2.40
CA GLY A 136 -26.06 -27.85 1.39
C GLY A 136 -26.49 -26.38 1.47
N GLU A 137 -26.03 -25.61 2.47
CA GLU A 137 -26.25 -24.16 2.53
C GLU A 137 -25.26 -23.36 1.65
N GLU A 138 -25.65 -22.15 1.25
CA GLU A 138 -24.77 -21.23 0.55
C GLU A 138 -23.69 -20.65 1.50
N PRO A 139 -22.49 -20.34 0.99
CA PRO A 139 -21.44 -19.72 1.78
C PRO A 139 -21.87 -18.34 2.28
N ARG A 140 -21.55 -18.01 3.53
CA ARG A 140 -21.85 -16.69 4.08
C ARG A 140 -20.85 -15.68 3.53
N LEU A 141 -21.37 -14.67 2.85
CA LEU A 141 -20.56 -13.59 2.29
C LEU A 141 -20.47 -12.44 3.28
N TYR A 142 -19.28 -11.86 3.41
CA TYR A 142 -19.05 -10.67 4.22
C TYR A 142 -18.35 -9.60 3.39
N SER A 143 -18.79 -8.36 3.54
CA SER A 143 -18.02 -7.20 3.09
C SER A 143 -17.06 -6.78 4.21
N VAL A 144 -15.77 -6.79 3.89
CA VAL A 144 -14.70 -6.44 4.82
C VAL A 144 -14.03 -5.16 4.39
N LEU A 145 -13.79 -4.24 5.33
CA LEU A 145 -13.00 -3.03 5.13
C LEU A 145 -11.72 -3.08 5.97
N ILE A 146 -10.58 -2.89 5.32
CA ILE A 146 -9.26 -2.74 5.96
C ILE A 146 -8.56 -1.47 5.48
N ASP A 147 -7.53 -1.02 6.18
CA ASP A 147 -6.57 -0.04 5.67
C ASP A 147 -5.15 -0.30 6.21
N GLY A 148 -4.20 0.58 5.88
CA GLY A 148 -2.81 0.41 6.26
C GLY A 148 -2.53 0.62 7.76
N HIS A 149 -3.50 1.16 8.51
CA HIS A 149 -3.41 1.28 9.97
C HIS A 149 -4.00 0.08 10.71
N SER A 150 -4.69 -0.84 10.02
CA SER A 150 -5.15 -2.09 10.62
C SER A 150 -3.98 -2.94 11.10
N GLU A 151 -4.07 -3.45 12.33
CA GLU A 151 -3.11 -4.38 12.91
C GLU A 151 -2.97 -5.64 12.04
N VAL A 152 -1.76 -6.18 11.94
CA VAL A 152 -1.53 -7.46 11.27
C VAL A 152 -1.74 -8.57 12.29
N MET A 153 -2.67 -9.48 12.00
CA MET A 153 -2.99 -10.63 12.85
C MET A 153 -1.95 -11.74 12.63
N GLU A 154 -1.95 -12.75 13.51
CA GLU A 154 -1.01 -13.89 13.46
C GLU A 154 -1.08 -14.68 12.14
N ASN A 155 -2.24 -14.67 11.47
CA ASN A 155 -2.45 -15.29 10.16
C ASN A 155 -1.86 -14.47 8.99
N GLY A 156 -1.21 -13.34 9.26
CA GLY A 156 -0.63 -12.45 8.25
C GLY A 156 -1.65 -11.51 7.58
N MET A 157 -2.94 -11.63 7.91
CA MET A 157 -4.00 -10.75 7.39
C MET A 157 -4.18 -9.53 8.29
N ARG A 158 -4.60 -8.42 7.69
CA ARG A 158 -4.93 -7.21 8.45
C ARG A 158 -6.28 -7.36 9.14
N ARG A 159 -6.36 -6.92 10.39
CA ARG A 159 -7.58 -6.92 11.18
C ARG A 159 -8.65 -6.04 10.52
N PRO A 160 -9.84 -6.58 10.21
CA PRO A 160 -10.97 -5.81 9.70
C PRO A 160 -11.32 -4.62 10.58
N LYS A 161 -11.51 -3.44 9.98
CA LYS A 161 -12.18 -2.31 10.65
C LYS A 161 -13.68 -2.52 10.71
N PHE A 162 -14.23 -3.04 9.61
CA PHE A 162 -15.61 -3.47 9.51
C PHE A 162 -15.65 -4.82 8.83
N ARG A 163 -16.56 -5.67 9.30
CA ARG A 163 -16.91 -6.95 8.70
C ARG A 163 -18.42 -7.08 8.82
N VAL A 164 -19.11 -6.93 7.70
CA VAL A 164 -20.57 -6.88 7.65
C VAL A 164 -21.05 -8.04 6.79
N GLN A 165 -21.92 -8.88 7.35
CA GLN A 165 -22.52 -9.98 6.60
C GLN A 165 -23.42 -9.41 5.49
N LEU A 166 -23.23 -9.91 4.28
CA LEU A 166 -24.11 -9.66 3.15
C LEU A 166 -25.23 -10.69 3.19
N SER A 167 -26.46 -10.20 3.08
CA SER A 167 -27.72 -10.94 3.23
C SER A 167 -27.77 -12.23 2.41
#